data_AF-A0ABD1Y5H9-F1
#
_entry.id   AF-A0ABD1Y5H9-F1
#
_cell.length_a   1.000
_cell.length_b   1.000
_cell.length_c   1.000
_cell.angle_alpha   90.00
_cell.angle_beta   90.00
_cell.angle_gamma   90.00
#
_symmetry.space_group_name_H-M   'P 1'
#
loop_
_entity.id
_entity.type
_entity.pdbx_description
1 polymer ?
#
loop_
_entity_poly.entity_id
_entity_poly.type
_entity_poly.pdbx_seq_one_letter_code
_entity_poly.pdbx_strand_id
1 'polypeptide(L)'
;MPLTEEARPGEAVNAPVEFTSDFKGKDVLLIGSGYSAEDIACQCYKFGAKSMTITYRSFPTGCSNWPGLIKEVPLLERVDPYGRTCHFKDGSSKDVDAIVLCTGYLHDFPFMPESLRLVTGNRIWPVGLYEGVVLEAEPIVFYLGMQAQFYSFTMFDAQAW
;
A
#
# COMPACT_ATOMS: atom_id res chain seq x y z
N MET A 1 8.81 6.67 14.38
CA MET A 1 8.49 7.76 13.44
C MET A 1 9.13 7.38 12.12
N PRO A 2 8.41 6.84 11.13
CA PRO A 2 8.93 6.85 9.79
C PRO A 2 8.74 8.29 9.27
N LEU A 3 9.87 8.95 9.01
CA LEU A 3 9.90 10.16 8.20
C LEU A 3 9.37 9.78 6.81
N THR A 4 8.32 10.43 6.36
CA THR A 4 7.82 10.37 4.99
C THR A 4 8.94 10.89 4.07
N GLU A 5 9.58 9.99 3.31
CA GLU A 5 10.63 10.36 2.35
C GLU A 5 10.00 11.01 1.12
N GLU A 6 10.44 12.22 0.76
CA GLU A 6 10.07 12.90 -0.48
C GLU A 6 10.59 12.11 -1.69
N ALA A 7 9.75 11.96 -2.74
CA ALA A 7 10.08 11.14 -3.91
C ALA A 7 11.02 11.88 -4.89
N ARG A 8 12.31 11.50 -4.92
CA ARG A 8 13.28 12.04 -5.89
C ARG A 8 13.22 11.31 -7.25
N PRO A 9 13.67 11.94 -8.35
CA PRO A 9 13.70 11.31 -9.67
C PRO A 9 14.53 10.02 -9.65
N GLY A 10 13.93 8.89 -10.03
CA GLY A 10 14.56 7.57 -10.01
C GLY A 10 14.55 6.83 -8.65
N GLU A 11 13.91 7.40 -7.63
CA GLU A 11 13.82 6.80 -6.30
C GLU A 11 12.50 6.02 -6.13
N ALA A 12 12.57 4.88 -5.43
CA ALA A 12 11.40 4.12 -5.03
C ALA A 12 10.99 4.54 -3.62
N VAL A 13 9.75 5.01 -3.47
CA VAL A 13 9.21 5.44 -2.17
C VAL A 13 8.11 4.50 -1.70
N ASN A 14 8.05 4.22 -0.40
CA ASN A 14 6.94 3.46 0.19
C ASN A 14 5.77 4.38 0.54
N ALA A 15 4.54 3.90 0.36
CA ALA A 15 3.39 4.56 0.97
C ALA A 15 3.50 4.52 2.52
N PRO A 16 3.02 5.56 3.24
CA PRO A 16 2.28 6.72 2.73
C PRO A 16 3.24 7.77 2.14
N VAL A 17 2.79 8.44 1.08
CA VAL A 17 3.52 9.54 0.42
C VAL A 17 2.82 10.85 0.70
N GLU A 18 3.58 11.90 1.03
CA GLU A 18 3.06 13.26 1.05
C GLU A 18 2.96 13.77 -0.38
N PHE A 19 1.76 14.14 -0.81
CA PHE A 19 1.53 14.68 -2.14
C PHE A 19 1.92 16.15 -2.21
N THR A 20 3.22 16.38 -2.37
CA THR A 20 3.79 17.61 -2.89
C THR A 20 3.65 17.63 -4.43
N SER A 21 4.00 18.73 -5.08
CA SER A 21 4.06 18.88 -6.54
C SER A 21 5.02 17.90 -7.27
N ASP A 22 5.59 16.95 -6.55
CA ASP A 22 6.72 16.13 -6.97
C ASP A 22 6.39 15.14 -8.08
N PHE A 23 5.12 14.79 -8.29
CA PHE A 23 4.70 13.88 -9.37
C PHE A 23 4.21 14.60 -10.62
N LYS A 24 4.12 15.93 -10.62
CA LYS A 24 3.62 16.70 -11.76
C LYS A 24 4.50 16.48 -12.99
N GLY A 25 3.87 16.11 -14.11
CA GLY A 25 4.55 15.84 -15.37
C GLY A 25 5.38 14.56 -15.43
N LYS A 26 5.37 13.72 -14.38
CA LYS A 26 6.14 12.47 -14.30
C LYS A 26 5.34 11.26 -14.75
N ASP A 27 6.02 10.26 -15.32
CA ASP A 27 5.51 8.91 -15.51
C ASP A 27 5.71 8.10 -14.21
N VAL A 28 4.62 7.71 -13.54
CA VAL A 28 4.68 7.10 -12.19
C VAL A 28 4.30 5.62 -12.24
N LEU A 29 5.12 4.76 -11.63
CA LEU A 29 4.81 3.35 -11.39
C LEU A 29 4.27 3.16 -9.96
N LEU A 30 3.16 2.45 -9.82
CA LEU A 30 2.53 2.09 -8.56
C LEU A 30 2.58 0.57 -8.41
N ILE A 31 3.32 0.06 -7.42
CA ILE A 31 3.46 -1.38 -7.18
C ILE A 31 2.45 -1.84 -6.14
N GLY A 32 1.44 -2.59 -6.57
CA GLY A 32 0.33 -3.06 -5.73
C GLY A 32 -1.02 -2.67 -6.31
N SER A 33 -2.07 -3.42 -5.98
CA SER A 33 -3.44 -3.20 -6.47
C SER A 33 -4.48 -3.10 -5.35
N GLY A 34 -4.06 -2.66 -4.16
CA GLY A 34 -4.95 -2.36 -3.05
C GLY A 34 -5.34 -0.88 -2.98
N TYR A 35 -6.06 -0.49 -1.93
CA TYR A 35 -6.60 0.86 -1.74
C TYR A 35 -5.58 1.99 -1.92
N SER A 36 -4.34 1.81 -1.42
CA SER A 36 -3.29 2.82 -1.58
C SER A 36 -2.94 3.05 -3.05
N ALA A 37 -2.88 2.02 -3.89
CA ALA A 37 -2.56 2.20 -5.30
C ALA A 37 -3.65 2.98 -6.04
N GLU A 38 -4.93 2.71 -5.73
CA GLU A 38 -6.07 3.41 -6.32
C GLU A 38 -6.11 4.89 -5.93
N ASP A 39 -6.03 5.20 -4.62
CA ASP A 39 -6.07 6.58 -4.16
C ASP A 39 -4.84 7.36 -4.61
N ILE A 40 -3.64 6.77 -4.51
CA ILE A 40 -2.41 7.43 -4.97
C ILE A 40 -2.45 7.68 -6.48
N ALA A 41 -2.98 6.75 -7.29
CA ALA A 41 -3.20 6.99 -8.72
C ALA A 41 -4.15 8.16 -8.97
N CYS A 42 -5.25 8.23 -8.22
CA CYS A 42 -6.21 9.34 -8.29
C CYS A 42 -5.57 10.68 -7.90
N GLN A 43 -4.74 10.72 -6.86
CA GLN A 43 -4.03 11.94 -6.47
C GLN A 43 -3.00 12.34 -7.54
N CYS A 44 -2.18 11.42 -8.05
CA CYS A 44 -1.25 11.69 -9.14
C CYS A 44 -1.98 12.23 -10.38
N TYR A 45 -3.13 11.66 -10.73
CA TYR A 45 -3.98 12.16 -11.81
C TYR A 45 -4.45 13.60 -11.54
N LYS A 46 -5.02 13.84 -10.35
CA LYS A 46 -5.53 15.15 -9.92
C LYS A 46 -4.45 16.23 -9.94
N PHE A 47 -3.22 15.90 -9.55
CA PHE A 47 -2.11 16.85 -9.45
C PHE A 47 -1.24 16.94 -10.72
N GLY A 48 -1.65 16.28 -11.81
CA GLY A 48 -1.08 16.49 -13.14
C GLY A 48 0.16 15.66 -13.43
N ALA A 49 0.26 14.44 -12.88
CA ALA A 49 1.21 13.45 -13.39
C ALA A 49 0.94 13.15 -14.88
N LYS A 50 2.01 12.81 -15.60
CA LYS A 50 1.94 12.57 -17.06
C LYS A 50 1.26 11.25 -17.37
N SER A 51 1.57 10.20 -16.62
CA SER A 51 0.85 8.93 -16.66
C SER A 51 1.10 8.10 -15.41
N MET A 52 0.19 7.18 -15.11
CA MET A 52 0.32 6.21 -14.04
C MET A 52 0.24 4.80 -14.60
N THR A 53 1.10 3.93 -14.10
CA THR A 53 1.04 2.50 -14.35
C THR A 53 0.91 1.78 -13.03
N ILE A 54 -0.17 1.04 -12.84
CA ILE A 54 -0.39 0.20 -11.66
C ILE A 54 0.03 -1.22 -12.05
N THR A 55 0.95 -1.82 -11.30
CA THR A 55 1.33 -3.22 -11.49
C THR A 55 0.80 -4.10 -10.38
N TYR A 56 0.25 -5.26 -10.73
CA TYR A 56 -0.37 -6.18 -9.79
C TYR A 56 0.23 -7.58 -9.83
N ARG A 57 0.28 -8.24 -8.66
CA ARG A 57 0.76 -9.63 -8.53
C ARG A 57 -0.33 -10.66 -8.82
N SER A 58 -1.50 -10.48 -8.20
CA SER A 58 -2.57 -11.48 -8.20
C SER A 58 -3.74 -11.05 -9.09
N PHE A 59 -4.36 -9.92 -8.77
CA PHE A 59 -5.52 -9.40 -9.48
C PHE A 59 -5.38 -7.90 -9.72
N PRO A 60 -5.92 -7.37 -10.83
CA PRO A 60 -6.06 -5.92 -11.06
C PRO A 60 -6.92 -5.27 -9.98
N THR A 61 -6.95 -3.93 -9.92
CA THR A 61 -7.74 -3.17 -8.93
C THR A 61 -9.24 -3.41 -9.07
N GLY A 62 -9.69 -3.85 -10.24
CA GLY A 62 -11.11 -4.06 -10.54
C GLY A 62 -11.83 -2.80 -11.01
N CYS A 63 -11.13 -1.66 -11.11
CA CYS A 63 -11.66 -0.45 -11.73
C CYS A 63 -11.69 -0.62 -13.26
N SER A 64 -12.89 -0.64 -13.84
CA SER A 64 -13.09 -0.85 -15.28
C SER A 64 -12.90 0.41 -16.13
N ASN A 65 -12.96 1.60 -15.51
CA ASN A 65 -13.05 2.89 -16.21
C ASN A 65 -11.99 3.88 -15.74
N TRP A 66 -10.73 3.45 -15.72
CA TRP A 66 -9.62 4.38 -15.52
C TRP A 66 -9.56 5.45 -16.64
N PRO A 67 -9.24 6.71 -16.32
CA PRO A 67 -8.85 7.70 -17.32
C PRO A 67 -7.70 7.16 -18.18
N GLY A 68 -7.60 7.57 -19.44
CA GLY A 68 -6.59 7.04 -20.39
C GLY A 68 -5.12 7.23 -19.97
N LEU A 69 -4.86 8.04 -18.94
CA LEU A 69 -3.53 8.25 -18.34
C LEU A 69 -3.15 7.17 -17.31
N ILE A 70 -4.12 6.39 -16.79
CA ILE A 70 -3.90 5.31 -15.82
C ILE A 70 -4.03 3.98 -16.56
N LYS A 71 -3.02 3.11 -16.43
CA LYS A 71 -3.04 1.75 -17.00
C LYS A 71 -2.69 0.72 -15.92
N GLU A 72 -3.30 -0.44 -16.02
CA GLU A 72 -2.94 -1.60 -15.20
C GLU A 72 -2.15 -2.61 -16.03
N VAL A 73 -1.08 -3.15 -15.45
CA VAL A 73 -0.22 -4.15 -16.08
C VAL A 73 0.08 -5.29 -15.10
N PRO A 74 0.40 -6.50 -15.58
CA PRO A 74 0.84 -7.59 -14.72
C PRO A 74 2.13 -7.28 -13.97
N LEU A 75 2.53 -8.21 -13.10
CA LEU A 75 3.65 -8.11 -12.16
C LEU A 75 4.92 -7.52 -12.80
N LEU A 76 5.51 -6.51 -12.15
CA LEU A 76 6.87 -6.05 -12.41
C LEU A 76 7.88 -7.17 -12.17
N GLU A 77 8.66 -7.52 -13.18
CA GLU A 77 9.68 -8.56 -13.10
C GLU A 77 11.06 -7.98 -12.77
N ARG A 78 11.40 -6.84 -13.39
CA ARG A 78 12.69 -6.18 -13.19
C ARG A 78 12.66 -4.72 -13.62
N VAL A 79 13.60 -3.95 -13.06
CA VAL A 79 13.96 -2.60 -13.50
C VAL A 79 15.36 -2.69 -14.09
N ASP A 80 15.61 -1.99 -15.20
CA ASP A 80 16.95 -1.96 -15.80
C ASP A 80 17.97 -1.36 -14.81
N PRO A 81 19.11 -2.02 -14.52
CA PRO A 81 20.05 -1.59 -13.47
C PRO A 81 20.63 -0.19 -13.63
N TYR A 82 20.68 0.31 -14.87
CA TYR A 82 21.25 1.60 -15.24
C TYR A 82 20.25 2.50 -15.99
N GLY A 83 18.97 2.14 -15.94
CA GLY A 83 17.92 2.79 -16.71
C GLY A 83 16.68 3.07 -15.87
N ARG A 84 15.65 3.54 -16.56
CA ARG A 84 14.31 3.80 -15.98
C ARG A 84 13.24 2.86 -16.51
N THR A 85 13.64 1.89 -17.32
CA THR A 85 12.74 0.95 -17.97
C THR A 85 12.37 -0.16 -17.01
N CYS A 86 11.07 -0.26 -16.76
CA CYS A 86 10.44 -1.33 -15.99
C CYS A 86 9.90 -2.38 -16.95
N HIS A 87 10.12 -3.66 -16.64
CA HIS A 87 9.70 -4.81 -17.45
C HIS A 87 8.64 -5.62 -16.69
N PHE A 88 7.53 -5.92 -17.35
CA PHE A 88 6.36 -6.58 -16.76
C PHE A 88 6.18 -7.99 -17.31
N LYS A 89 5.45 -8.82 -16.56
CA LYS A 89 5.25 -10.25 -16.85
C LYS A 89 4.55 -10.55 -18.18
N ASP A 90 3.83 -9.59 -18.76
CA ASP A 90 3.24 -9.73 -20.10
C ASP A 90 4.23 -9.44 -21.24
N GLY A 91 5.49 -9.15 -20.92
CA GLY A 91 6.53 -8.77 -21.88
C GLY A 91 6.49 -7.29 -22.26
N SER A 92 5.54 -6.50 -21.75
CA SER A 92 5.55 -5.06 -21.92
C SER A 92 6.64 -4.39 -21.10
N SER A 93 7.04 -3.20 -21.51
CA SER A 93 7.99 -2.37 -20.77
C SER A 93 7.62 -0.90 -20.84
N LYS A 94 8.06 -0.13 -19.85
CA LYS A 94 7.78 1.31 -19.76
C LYS A 94 8.86 2.05 -18.99
N ASP A 95 9.26 3.20 -19.49
CA ASP A 95 10.09 4.16 -18.76
C ASP A 95 9.25 4.91 -17.71
N VAL A 96 9.76 4.99 -16.48
CA VAL A 96 9.08 5.68 -15.38
C VAL A 96 10.04 6.62 -14.65
N ASP A 97 9.55 7.75 -14.20
CA ASP A 97 10.32 8.76 -13.46
C ASP A 97 10.33 8.51 -11.95
N ALA A 98 9.32 7.81 -11.43
CA ALA A 98 9.17 7.50 -10.01
C ALA A 98 8.48 6.14 -9.80
N ILE A 99 8.85 5.45 -8.73
CA ILE A 99 8.23 4.20 -8.29
C ILE A 99 7.65 4.41 -6.90
N VAL A 100 6.38 4.04 -6.70
CA VAL A 100 5.71 4.09 -5.40
C VAL A 100 5.28 2.68 -5.02
N LEU A 101 5.73 2.22 -3.86
CA LEU A 101 5.43 0.91 -3.30
C LEU A 101 4.14 0.99 -2.49
N CYS A 102 3.07 0.49 -3.08
CA CYS A 102 1.74 0.37 -2.50
C CYS A 102 1.50 -1.07 -1.99
N THR A 103 2.51 -1.65 -1.33
CA THR A 103 2.58 -3.08 -0.99
C THR A 103 1.99 -3.43 0.37
N GLY A 104 1.31 -2.48 1.02
CA GLY A 104 0.69 -2.64 2.33
C GLY A 104 1.67 -2.49 3.49
N TYR A 105 1.19 -2.86 4.68
CA TYR A 105 1.90 -2.70 5.95
C TYR A 105 1.95 -4.03 6.72
N LEU A 106 2.87 -4.10 7.67
CA LEU A 106 2.97 -5.18 8.64
C LEU A 106 2.47 -4.70 10.00
N HIS A 107 1.82 -5.57 10.76
CA HIS A 107 1.61 -5.36 12.18
C HIS A 107 2.95 -5.51 12.89
N ASP A 108 3.47 -4.41 13.45
CA ASP A 108 4.76 -4.37 14.14
C ASP A 108 4.63 -3.64 15.48
N PHE A 109 5.10 -4.30 16.55
CA PHE A 109 4.98 -3.84 17.93
C PHE A 109 6.35 -3.91 18.63
N PRO A 110 7.33 -3.08 18.22
CA PRO A 110 8.71 -3.18 18.69
C PRO A 110 8.86 -2.86 20.19
N PHE A 111 7.86 -2.19 20.77
CA PHE A 111 7.80 -1.81 22.19
C PHE A 111 7.28 -2.91 23.12
N MET A 112 6.73 -4.01 22.59
CA MET A 112 6.22 -5.13 23.41
C MET A 112 7.22 -6.28 23.47
N PRO A 113 7.25 -7.09 24.54
CA PRO A 113 7.95 -8.37 24.55
C PRO A 113 7.26 -9.38 23.61
N GLU A 114 8.03 -10.32 23.08
CA GLU A 114 7.55 -11.30 22.09
C GLU A 114 6.31 -12.08 22.56
N SER A 115 6.24 -12.43 23.85
CA SER A 115 5.11 -13.16 24.43
C SER A 115 3.77 -12.41 24.37
N LEU A 116 3.80 -11.10 24.19
CA LEU A 116 2.60 -10.25 24.12
C LEU A 116 2.32 -9.74 22.71
N ARG A 117 3.21 -9.97 21.74
CA ARG A 117 3.07 -9.43 20.37
C ARG A 117 2.03 -10.23 19.58
N LEU A 118 1.04 -9.52 19.05
CA LEU A 118 0.15 -10.06 18.05
C LEU A 118 0.90 -10.25 16.72
N VAL A 119 1.02 -11.49 16.25
CA VAL A 119 1.60 -11.81 14.95
C VAL A 119 0.48 -12.22 14.00
N THR A 120 0.12 -11.32 13.09
CA THR A 120 -0.97 -11.55 12.14
C THR A 120 -0.75 -10.82 10.81
N GLY A 121 -1.24 -11.41 9.73
CA GLY A 121 -1.41 -10.69 8.47
C GLY A 121 -2.66 -9.80 8.50
N ASN A 122 -2.72 -8.78 7.64
CA ASN A 122 -3.90 -7.93 7.52
C ASN A 122 -5.11 -8.73 6.99
N ARG A 123 -6.12 -8.96 7.83
CA ARG A 123 -7.30 -9.80 7.53
C ARG A 123 -8.49 -9.43 8.43
N ILE A 124 -9.69 -9.84 8.06
CA ILE A 124 -10.92 -9.56 8.82
C ILE A 124 -10.90 -10.19 10.22
N TRP A 125 -10.38 -11.41 10.34
CA TRP A 125 -10.33 -12.12 11.62
C TRP A 125 -8.88 -12.53 11.97
N PRO A 126 -8.13 -11.67 12.69
CA PRO A 126 -6.88 -12.05 13.33
C PRO A 126 -7.11 -13.16 14.36
N VAL A 127 -6.26 -14.17 14.34
CA VAL A 127 -6.32 -15.26 15.32
C VAL A 127 -5.60 -14.87 16.61
N GLY A 128 -5.97 -15.47 17.75
CA GLY A 128 -5.38 -15.18 19.06
C GLY A 128 -6.01 -13.99 19.79
N LEU A 129 -7.09 -13.43 19.25
CA LEU A 129 -7.88 -12.38 19.88
C LEU A 129 -9.31 -12.87 20.14
N TYR A 130 -9.67 -13.08 21.41
CA TYR A 130 -11.04 -13.36 21.83
C TYR A 130 -11.93 -12.13 21.60
N GLU A 131 -13.08 -12.35 20.96
CA GLU A 131 -13.98 -11.29 20.44
C GLU A 131 -13.25 -10.26 19.56
N GLY A 132 -12.11 -10.63 18.98
CA GLY A 132 -11.28 -9.74 18.17
C GLY A 132 -10.55 -8.64 18.94
N VAL A 133 -10.54 -8.67 20.29
CA VAL A 133 -9.95 -7.61 21.12
C VAL A 133 -9.04 -8.11 22.24
N VAL A 134 -9.38 -9.21 22.94
CA VAL A 134 -8.63 -9.68 24.11
C VAL A 134 -7.57 -10.67 23.66
N LEU A 135 -6.30 -10.44 24.00
CA LEU A 135 -5.23 -11.40 23.70
C LEU A 135 -5.46 -12.69 24.49
N GLU A 136 -5.68 -13.81 23.80
CA GLU A 136 -6.01 -15.09 24.43
C GLU A 136 -4.90 -15.60 25.37
N ALA A 137 -3.64 -15.32 25.02
CA ALA A 137 -2.47 -15.72 25.80
C ALA A 137 -2.29 -14.90 27.10
N GLU A 138 -2.82 -13.68 27.16
CA GLU A 138 -2.74 -12.80 28.32
C GLU A 138 -4.01 -11.91 28.39
N PRO A 139 -5.10 -12.37 29.04
CA PRO A 139 -6.42 -11.74 28.98
C PRO A 139 -6.56 -10.35 29.64
N ILE A 140 -5.45 -9.75 30.08
CA ILE A 140 -5.37 -8.35 30.53
C ILE A 140 -4.78 -7.42 29.46
N VAL A 141 -4.34 -7.97 28.32
CA VAL A 141 -3.81 -7.23 27.17
C VAL A 141 -4.86 -7.17 26.07
N PHE A 142 -5.08 -5.96 25.55
CA PHE A 142 -6.11 -5.68 24.56
C PHE A 142 -5.50 -5.07 23.30
N TYR A 143 -6.04 -5.46 22.15
CA TYR A 143 -5.71 -4.96 20.83
C TYR A 143 -6.96 -4.38 20.17
N LEU A 144 -6.91 -3.11 19.75
CA LEU A 144 -8.02 -2.43 19.08
C LEU A 144 -7.66 -2.14 17.62
N GLY A 145 -8.60 -2.35 16.70
CA GLY A 145 -8.47 -2.01 15.29
C GLY A 145 -7.43 -2.83 14.49
N MET A 146 -7.10 -4.04 14.95
CA MET A 146 -6.10 -4.93 14.30
C MET A 146 -6.66 -5.73 13.12
N GLN A 147 -7.96 -5.62 12.86
CA GLN A 147 -8.63 -6.21 11.70
C GLN A 147 -8.39 -5.37 10.44
N ALA A 148 -8.49 -6.01 9.27
CA ALA A 148 -8.67 -5.29 8.01
C ALA A 148 -9.98 -4.48 8.06
N GLN A 149 -9.92 -3.22 7.66
CA GLN A 149 -10.97 -2.24 7.96
C GLN A 149 -11.88 -2.03 6.75
N PHE A 150 -13.08 -2.59 6.82
CA PHE A 150 -14.24 -2.12 6.03
C PHE A 150 -15.03 -1.08 6.82
N TYR A 151 -15.27 -1.38 8.11
CA TYR A 151 -15.71 -0.42 9.10
C TYR A 151 -14.48 0.12 9.83
N SER A 152 -14.54 1.39 10.22
CA SER A 152 -13.49 2.05 10.99
C SER A 152 -14.04 2.53 12.33
N PHE A 153 -14.50 3.78 12.41
CA PHE A 153 -14.85 4.45 13.67
C PHE A 153 -15.86 3.67 14.51
N THR A 154 -16.97 3.23 13.91
CA THR A 154 -18.01 2.49 14.65
C THR A 154 -17.56 1.10 15.11
N MET A 155 -16.61 0.48 14.39
CA MET A 155 -16.01 -0.78 14.83
C MET A 155 -15.07 -0.54 16.02
N PHE A 156 -14.27 0.52 15.97
CA PHE A 156 -13.38 0.88 17.08
C PHE A 156 -14.17 1.23 18.33
N ASP A 157 -15.28 1.96 18.20
CA ASP A 157 -16.18 2.26 19.31
C ASP A 157 -16.75 0.96 19.92
N ALA A 158 -17.24 0.05 19.08
CA ALA A 158 -17.78 -1.23 19.55
C ALA A 158 -16.72 -2.13 20.22
N GLN A 159 -15.46 -2.04 19.80
CA GLN A 159 -14.35 -2.77 20.42
C GLN A 159 -13.92 -2.17 21.76
N ALA A 160 -14.12 -0.87 21.95
CA ALA A 160 -13.67 -0.15 23.15
C ALA A 160 -14.73 -0.09 24.26
N TRP A 161 -16.00 -0.31 23.94
CA TRP A 161 -17.14 -0.21 24.86
C TRP A 161 -17.37 -1.46 25.70
#